data_AF-A0A8C7R1A7-F1
#
_entry.id   AF-A0A8C7R1A7-F1
#
_cell.length_a   1.000
_cell.length_b   1.000
_cell.length_c   1.000
_cell.angle_alpha   90.00
_cell.angle_beta   90.00
_cell.angle_gamma   90.00
#
_symmetry.space_group_name_H-M   'P 1'
#
loop_
_entity.id
_entity.type
_entity.pdbx_description
1 polymer ?
#
loop_
_entity_poly.entity_id
_entity_poly.type
_entity_poly.pdbx_seq_one_letter_code
_entity_poly.pdbx_strand_id
1 'polypeptide(L)'
;MWTIPKPRYKNCNKLDTRDEAEMAVNIGGVRLVLDGDVLNRYPESRLAELINCSTLNYDMIYSLCDDYDPGKKEFYFDRDPDAFRCIIDVYYFGEIHIKRGICPICFIKEMEFWKIHQSYLDECCKSYLAEKEEELAEIVNKVKLILDDLDGDPSVNCSAQCLKFLWKLMEKPESSLPARGIAVASFLFVLVSSVVMCVGTIPEVQVEDEEGDLVEHPMLEAIETACIGWFTVEYLLRFVSCPNKLHFFLSFMNIIDFMAIIPFYVVLTLTYLGTAMMDLAKVQQAVQALRIMRIARVFKLARHSSGLQTFTYALKRSFKELGLLLMYMGIGIFVFSALGYTIEQSHPETLFSSIPQSFWWAIITMTTVGYGDIYPKTTLGKCNAAISFLCGVIAIALPIHPIINNFVNFYNKQKVLETAAKHELELMELQSSDDSLMKATRKCGAAGALESSMRTSHSDNCIPLLEESTRTLKSKDYS
;
A
#
# COMPACT_ATOMS: atom_id res chain seq x y z
N MET A 1 25.21 18.73 -31.80
CA MET A 1 26.60 18.82 -31.31
C MET A 1 26.52 19.06 -29.81
N TRP A 2 26.83 18.04 -29.01
CA TRP A 2 26.75 18.14 -27.55
C TRP A 2 28.03 18.80 -27.03
N THR A 3 27.89 19.86 -26.25
CA THR A 3 29.02 20.50 -25.57
C THR A 3 28.94 20.16 -24.09
N ILE A 4 29.80 19.25 -23.63
CA ILE A 4 30.02 18.99 -22.21
C ILE A 4 30.71 20.23 -21.62
N PRO A 5 30.31 20.73 -20.43
CA PRO A 5 31.01 21.83 -19.79
C PRO A 5 32.46 21.43 -19.50
N LYS A 6 33.42 22.20 -20.05
CA LYS A 6 34.84 22.03 -19.71
C LYS A 6 35.04 22.29 -18.21
N PRO A 7 35.80 21.45 -17.48
CA PRO A 7 36.05 21.65 -16.07
C PRO A 7 36.75 22.99 -15.83
N ARG A 8 36.26 23.74 -14.83
CA ARG A 8 36.88 24.97 -14.33
C ARG A 8 38.13 24.57 -13.52
N TYR A 9 39.27 24.42 -14.18
CA TYR A 9 40.51 24.10 -13.47
C TYR A 9 40.96 25.28 -12.58
N LYS A 10 41.16 24.98 -11.29
CA LYS A 10 42.13 25.68 -10.44
C LYS A 10 43.53 25.37 -10.99
N ASN A 11 44.30 26.43 -11.25
CA ASN A 11 45.68 26.39 -11.69
C ASN A 11 46.51 25.30 -11.02
N CYS A 12 47.07 24.39 -11.81
CA CYS A 12 48.32 23.73 -11.48
C CYS A 12 49.21 23.77 -12.71
N ASN A 13 50.20 24.68 -12.67
CA ASN A 13 51.27 24.75 -13.67
C ASN A 13 52.04 23.44 -13.66
N LYS A 14 51.98 22.68 -14.76
CA LYS A 14 53.07 21.82 -15.25
C LYS A 14 52.89 21.63 -16.76
N LEU A 15 53.79 22.26 -17.52
CA LEU A 15 54.14 21.83 -18.86
C LEU A 15 54.69 20.40 -18.75
N ASP A 16 54.12 19.45 -19.48
CA ASP A 16 54.89 18.61 -20.41
C ASP A 16 53.95 17.72 -21.24
N THR A 17 54.28 17.67 -22.52
CA THR A 17 53.73 16.88 -23.62
C THR A 17 53.42 15.42 -23.25
N ARG A 18 52.13 15.07 -23.16
CA ARG A 18 51.61 13.74 -23.45
C ARG A 18 50.53 13.92 -24.49
N ASP A 19 50.55 13.10 -25.55
CA ASP A 19 49.42 13.01 -26.48
C ASP A 19 48.15 12.77 -25.64
N GLU A 20 47.28 13.78 -25.55
CA GLU A 20 45.98 13.68 -24.89
C GLU A 20 45.20 12.61 -25.67
N ALA A 21 45.10 11.40 -25.12
CA ALA A 21 44.40 10.30 -25.77
C ALA A 21 42.89 10.60 -25.73
N GLU A 22 42.41 11.35 -26.72
CA GLU A 22 40.99 11.57 -26.93
C GLU A 22 40.33 10.30 -27.48
N MET A 23 39.19 9.92 -26.89
CA MET A 23 38.39 8.77 -27.32
C MET A 23 37.02 9.24 -27.82
N ALA A 24 36.67 8.88 -29.05
CA ALA A 24 35.33 9.15 -29.59
C ALA A 24 34.40 7.96 -29.32
N VAL A 25 33.25 8.24 -28.72
CA VAL A 25 32.24 7.24 -28.37
C VAL A 25 30.89 7.68 -28.92
N ASN A 26 30.14 6.75 -29.49
CA ASN A 26 28.81 6.95 -30.02
C ASN A 26 27.81 6.07 -29.26
N ILE A 27 26.95 6.71 -28.45
CA ILE A 27 25.94 6.03 -27.64
C ILE A 27 24.57 6.25 -28.30
N GLY A 28 23.97 5.20 -28.85
CA GLY A 28 22.62 5.27 -29.44
C GLY A 28 22.47 6.34 -30.53
N GLY A 29 23.55 6.64 -31.27
CA GLY A 29 23.60 7.69 -32.29
C GLY A 29 24.13 9.04 -31.81
N VAL A 30 24.43 9.19 -30.52
CA VAL A 30 25.01 10.41 -29.92
C VAL A 30 26.52 10.29 -29.81
N ARG A 31 27.23 11.03 -30.67
CA ARG A 31 28.71 11.13 -30.64
C ARG A 31 29.21 12.08 -29.55
N LEU A 32 30.13 11.59 -28.73
CA LEU A 32 30.83 12.27 -27.64
C LEU A 32 32.34 12.05 -27.78
N VAL A 33 33.14 13.05 -27.41
CA VAL A 33 34.59 12.95 -27.37
C VAL A 33 35.03 13.14 -25.93
N LEU A 34 35.76 12.17 -25.40
CA LEU A 34 36.13 12.05 -24.00
C LEU A 34 37.65 12.09 -23.86
N ASP A 35 38.11 12.71 -22.78
CA ASP A 35 39.52 12.81 -22.44
C ASP A 35 39.95 11.57 -21.64
N GLY A 36 41.00 10.89 -22.10
CA GLY A 36 41.54 9.71 -21.46
C GLY A 36 42.00 9.90 -20.03
N ASP A 37 42.52 11.08 -19.68
CA ASP A 37 42.96 11.37 -18.31
C ASP A 37 41.77 11.47 -17.34
N VAL A 38 40.60 11.87 -17.83
CA VAL A 38 39.35 11.91 -17.06
C VAL A 38 38.80 10.51 -16.86
N LEU A 39 38.86 9.66 -17.89
CA LEU A 39 38.40 8.26 -17.82
C LEU A 39 39.26 7.41 -16.88
N ASN A 40 40.59 7.60 -16.92
CA ASN A 40 41.55 6.87 -16.09
C ASN A 40 41.43 7.14 -14.58
N ARG A 41 40.60 8.11 -14.15
CA ARG A 41 40.25 8.27 -12.72
C ARG A 41 39.50 7.06 -12.16
N TYR A 42 38.79 6.32 -13.02
CA TYR A 42 38.04 5.12 -12.68
C TYR A 42 38.50 3.97 -13.59
N PRO A 43 39.67 3.37 -13.31
CA PRO A 43 40.31 2.40 -14.20
C PRO A 43 39.52 1.09 -14.37
N GLU A 44 38.66 0.77 -13.41
CA GLU A 44 37.79 -0.43 -13.43
C GLU A 44 36.56 -0.26 -14.34
N SER A 45 36.29 0.97 -14.81
CA SER A 45 35.17 1.27 -15.68
C SER A 45 35.37 0.74 -17.09
N ARG A 46 34.27 0.43 -17.78
CA ARG A 46 34.32 -0.07 -19.17
C ARG A 46 35.03 0.90 -20.12
N LEU A 47 34.83 2.20 -19.96
CA LEU A 47 35.45 3.22 -20.81
C LEU A 47 36.96 3.35 -20.57
N ALA A 48 37.40 3.24 -19.32
CA ALA A 48 38.83 3.22 -19.00
C ALA A 48 39.51 1.93 -19.49
N GLU A 49 38.82 0.80 -19.45
CA GLU A 49 39.33 -0.43 -20.05
C GLU A 49 39.46 -0.29 -21.58
N LEU A 50 38.47 0.31 -22.24
CA LEU A 50 38.46 0.53 -23.68
C LEU A 50 39.61 1.44 -24.15
N ILE A 51 39.91 2.52 -23.42
CA ILE A 51 41.01 3.42 -23.80
C ILE A 51 42.39 2.82 -23.54
N ASN A 52 42.51 1.96 -22.53
CA ASN A 52 43.75 1.25 -22.21
C ASN A 52 43.95 -0.02 -23.06
N CYS A 53 42.95 -0.44 -23.83
CA CYS A 53 43.08 -1.53 -24.78
C CYS A 53 44.00 -1.14 -25.93
N SER A 54 44.99 -2.00 -26.22
CA SER A 54 45.84 -1.85 -27.40
C SER A 54 45.00 -1.98 -28.68
N THR A 55 45.19 -1.07 -29.62
CA THR A 55 44.53 -1.04 -30.95
C THR A 55 44.76 -2.28 -31.83
N LEU A 56 45.53 -3.25 -31.35
CA LEU A 56 45.88 -4.50 -32.04
C LEU A 56 44.98 -5.69 -31.66
N ASN A 57 44.16 -5.59 -30.60
CA ASN A 57 43.32 -6.69 -30.10
C ASN A 57 41.83 -6.48 -30.40
N TYR A 58 41.43 -6.74 -31.65
CA TYR A 58 40.03 -6.58 -32.09
C TYR A 58 39.04 -7.41 -31.27
N ASP A 59 39.38 -8.64 -30.88
CA ASP A 59 38.50 -9.51 -30.09
C ASP A 59 38.17 -8.91 -28.70
N MET A 60 39.09 -8.15 -28.11
CA MET A 60 38.88 -7.47 -26.83
C MET A 60 38.06 -6.18 -26.99
N ILE A 61 38.15 -5.52 -28.15
CA ILE A 61 37.32 -4.35 -28.46
C ILE A 61 35.86 -4.78 -28.63
N TYR A 62 35.59 -5.82 -29.42
CA TYR A 62 34.23 -6.32 -29.65
C TYR A 62 33.58 -6.98 -28.42
N SER A 63 34.34 -7.30 -27.37
CA SER A 63 33.76 -7.75 -26.09
C SER A 63 33.32 -6.57 -25.21
N LEU A 64 33.86 -5.37 -25.45
CA LEU A 64 33.60 -4.17 -24.66
C LEU A 64 32.60 -3.23 -25.34
N CYS A 65 32.57 -3.14 -26.68
CA CYS A 65 31.64 -2.31 -27.45
C CYS A 65 30.90 -3.12 -28.53
N ASP A 66 29.77 -2.61 -29.00
CA ASP A 66 28.93 -3.30 -29.98
C ASP A 66 29.50 -3.22 -31.40
N ASP A 67 30.13 -2.08 -31.74
CA ASP A 67 30.82 -1.89 -33.03
C ASP A 67 31.98 -0.89 -32.90
N TYR A 68 32.96 -0.95 -33.80
CA TYR A 68 34.12 -0.05 -33.83
C TYR A 68 34.45 0.39 -35.27
N ASP A 69 34.44 1.71 -35.51
CA ASP A 69 34.85 2.30 -36.78
C ASP A 69 36.34 2.72 -36.70
N PRO A 70 37.29 1.93 -37.24
CA PRO A 70 38.72 2.26 -37.20
C PRO A 70 39.07 3.49 -38.04
N GLY A 71 38.26 3.83 -39.05
CA GLY A 71 38.48 5.01 -39.89
C GLY A 71 38.22 6.31 -39.14
N LYS A 72 37.22 6.31 -38.25
CA LYS A 72 36.90 7.47 -37.38
C LYS A 72 37.44 7.35 -35.97
N LYS A 73 38.03 6.21 -35.60
CA LYS A 73 38.42 5.84 -34.24
C LYS A 73 37.26 6.03 -33.26
N GLU A 74 36.07 5.56 -33.65
CA GLU A 74 34.83 5.74 -32.92
C GLU A 74 34.28 4.40 -32.42
N PHE A 75 33.96 4.31 -31.14
CA PHE A 75 33.34 3.14 -30.52
C PHE A 75 31.83 3.31 -30.41
N TYR A 76 31.06 2.34 -30.87
CA TYR A 76 29.59 2.38 -30.87
C TYR A 76 28.99 1.49 -29.78
N PHE A 77 27.94 2.00 -29.15
CA PHE A 77 27.15 1.33 -28.14
C PHE A 77 25.66 1.52 -28.44
N ASP A 78 24.92 0.44 -28.60
CA ASP A 78 23.46 0.44 -28.78
C ASP A 78 22.76 0.54 -27.42
N ARG A 79 22.92 1.70 -26.78
CA ARG A 79 22.50 1.98 -25.39
C ARG A 79 21.79 3.32 -25.31
N ASP A 80 21.05 3.55 -24.22
CA ASP A 80 20.32 4.80 -24.01
C ASP A 80 21.27 6.00 -23.76
N PRO A 81 21.29 7.02 -24.64
CA PRO A 81 22.14 8.19 -24.46
C PRO A 81 21.75 9.05 -23.26
N ASP A 82 20.47 9.06 -22.85
CA ASP A 82 20.02 9.84 -21.70
C ASP A 82 20.52 9.23 -20.38
N ALA A 83 20.50 7.91 -20.23
CA ALA A 83 21.13 7.22 -19.11
C ALA A 83 22.65 7.44 -19.09
N PHE A 84 23.34 7.29 -20.23
CA PHE A 84 24.78 7.51 -20.30
C PHE A 84 25.20 8.91 -19.85
N ARG A 85 24.36 9.91 -20.10
CA ARG A 85 24.60 11.29 -19.63
C ARG A 85 24.69 11.40 -18.11
N CYS A 86 23.99 10.58 -17.35
CA CYS A 86 24.15 10.53 -15.90
C CYS A 86 25.40 9.74 -15.49
N ILE A 87 25.73 8.69 -16.24
CA ILE A 87 26.91 7.84 -16.00
C ILE A 87 28.20 8.65 -16.14
N ILE A 88 28.28 9.52 -17.15
CA ILE A 88 29.50 10.30 -17.40
C ILE A 88 29.82 11.29 -16.27
N ASP A 89 28.81 11.73 -15.51
CA ASP A 89 28.98 12.70 -14.43
C ASP A 89 29.91 12.17 -13.33
N VAL A 90 30.02 10.84 -13.15
CA VAL A 90 30.96 10.25 -12.18
C VAL A 90 32.40 10.63 -12.47
N TYR A 91 32.80 10.72 -13.74
CA TYR A 91 34.18 11.02 -14.11
C TYR A 91 34.54 12.48 -13.83
N TYR A 92 33.54 13.37 -13.82
CA TYR A 92 33.72 14.80 -13.60
C TYR A 92 33.51 15.23 -12.14
N PHE A 93 32.47 14.71 -11.50
CA PHE A 93 32.00 15.14 -10.18
C PHE A 93 32.22 14.09 -9.08
N GLY A 94 32.43 12.83 -9.44
CA GLY A 94 32.62 11.72 -8.49
C GLY A 94 31.33 11.18 -7.87
N GLU A 95 30.18 11.69 -8.29
CA GLU A 95 28.84 11.30 -7.87
C GLU A 95 27.89 11.22 -9.07
N ILE A 96 26.84 10.42 -8.95
CA ILE A 96 25.84 10.22 -10.01
C ILE A 96 24.46 10.58 -9.46
N HIS A 97 23.73 11.39 -10.26
CA HIS A 97 22.31 11.63 -10.06
C HIS A 97 21.48 11.09 -11.22
N ILE A 98 20.42 10.35 -10.90
CA ILE A 98 19.46 9.84 -11.88
C ILE A 98 18.54 10.98 -12.33
N LYS A 99 18.54 11.26 -13.64
CA LYS A 99 17.67 12.28 -14.23
C LYS A 99 16.21 11.84 -14.18
N ARG A 100 15.30 12.80 -14.00
CA ARG A 100 13.85 12.54 -14.01
C ARG A 100 13.42 11.93 -15.34
N GLY A 101 12.61 10.87 -15.27
CA GLY A 101 12.11 10.13 -16.44
C GLY A 101 12.84 8.82 -16.70
N ILE A 102 14.03 8.62 -16.12
CA ILE A 102 14.77 7.35 -16.22
C ILE A 102 14.32 6.44 -15.07
N CYS A 103 13.96 5.19 -15.40
CA CYS A 103 13.63 4.18 -14.40
C CYS A 103 14.89 3.81 -13.59
N PRO A 104 14.90 3.91 -12.24
CA PRO A 104 16.05 3.57 -11.42
C PRO A 104 16.55 2.14 -11.61
N ILE A 105 15.62 1.19 -11.77
CA ILE A 105 15.96 -0.22 -11.97
C ILE A 105 16.72 -0.42 -13.28
N CYS A 106 16.26 0.21 -14.37
CA CYS A 106 16.97 0.17 -15.65
C CYS A 106 18.32 0.90 -15.57
N PHE A 107 18.37 2.02 -14.83
CA PHE A 107 19.60 2.78 -14.65
C PHE A 107 20.69 2.00 -13.91
N ILE A 108 20.33 1.17 -12.92
CA ILE A 108 21.30 0.28 -12.27
C ILE A 108 21.91 -0.72 -13.25
N LYS A 109 21.12 -1.27 -14.18
CA LYS A 109 21.64 -2.14 -15.25
C LYS A 109 22.60 -1.38 -16.19
N GLU A 110 22.34 -0.10 -16.44
CA GLU A 110 23.29 0.76 -17.16
C GLU A 110 24.58 0.93 -16.37
N MET A 111 24.51 1.26 -15.07
CA MET A 111 25.69 1.36 -14.21
C MET A 111 26.52 0.07 -14.21
N GLU A 112 25.87 -1.08 -14.09
CA GLU A 112 26.53 -2.39 -14.13
C GLU A 112 27.23 -2.64 -15.46
N PHE A 113 26.55 -2.36 -16.58
CA PHE A 113 27.16 -2.47 -17.91
C PHE A 113 28.41 -1.59 -18.03
N TRP A 114 28.34 -0.33 -17.60
CA TRP A 114 29.47 0.60 -17.63
C TRP A 114 30.55 0.28 -16.57
N LYS A 115 30.34 -0.76 -15.75
CA LYS A 115 31.22 -1.20 -14.65
C LYS A 115 31.42 -0.11 -13.60
N ILE A 116 30.35 0.61 -13.26
CA ILE A 116 30.35 1.66 -12.24
C ILE A 116 29.54 1.19 -11.04
N HIS A 117 30.18 1.18 -9.87
CA HIS A 117 29.58 0.66 -8.66
C HIS A 117 28.45 1.57 -8.14
N GLN A 118 27.39 0.97 -7.58
CA GLN A 118 26.22 1.69 -7.05
C GLN A 118 26.57 2.68 -5.90
N SER A 119 27.73 2.52 -5.26
CA SER A 119 28.21 3.42 -4.20
C SER A 119 28.36 4.87 -4.66
N TYR A 120 28.55 5.12 -5.96
CA TYR A 120 28.67 6.46 -6.54
C TYR A 120 27.33 7.19 -6.69
N LEU A 121 26.20 6.51 -6.46
CA LEU A 121 24.91 7.19 -6.40
C LEU A 121 24.82 8.06 -5.15
N ASP A 122 24.35 9.28 -5.34
CA ASP A 122 24.04 10.16 -4.22
C ASP A 122 22.82 9.65 -3.42
N GLU A 123 22.70 10.07 -2.16
CA GLU A 123 21.70 9.63 -1.20
C GLU A 123 20.26 9.88 -1.68
N CYS A 124 20.03 11.00 -2.39
CA CYS A 124 18.73 11.29 -2.99
C CYS A 124 18.32 10.24 -4.05
N CYS A 125 19.27 9.69 -4.81
CA CYS A 125 19.00 8.66 -5.81
C CYS A 125 18.96 7.26 -5.21
N LYS A 126 19.72 7.00 -4.14
CA LYS A 126 19.61 5.76 -3.35
C LYS A 126 18.23 5.61 -2.74
N SER A 127 17.69 6.66 -2.12
CA SER A 127 16.33 6.65 -1.59
C SER A 127 15.26 6.46 -2.67
N TYR A 128 15.42 7.11 -3.83
CA TYR A 128 14.52 6.94 -4.97
C TYR A 128 14.53 5.50 -5.53
N LEU A 129 15.71 4.88 -5.59
CA LEU A 129 15.84 3.49 -5.98
C LEU A 129 15.18 2.54 -4.96
N ALA A 130 15.46 2.73 -3.67
CA ALA A 130 14.89 1.91 -2.61
C ALA A 130 13.34 1.95 -2.59
N GLU A 131 12.75 3.13 -2.85
CA GLU A 131 11.30 3.26 -2.99
C GLU A 131 10.75 2.43 -4.16
N LYS A 132 11.48 2.40 -5.29
CA LYS A 132 11.09 1.60 -6.46
C LYS A 132 11.29 0.10 -6.27
N GLU A 133 12.33 -0.30 -5.54
CA GLU A 133 12.53 -1.70 -5.15
C GLU A 133 11.41 -2.19 -4.21
N GLU A 134 10.98 -1.37 -3.25
CA GLU A 134 9.85 -1.69 -2.37
C GLU A 134 8.54 -1.82 -3.17
N GLU A 135 8.27 -0.90 -4.10
CA GLU A 135 7.11 -0.99 -5.00
C GLU A 135 7.12 -2.28 -5.82
N LEU A 136 8.28 -2.65 -6.36
CA LEU A 136 8.43 -3.85 -7.16
C LEU A 136 8.24 -5.12 -6.32
N ALA A 137 8.83 -5.16 -5.13
CA ALA A 137 8.63 -6.24 -4.18
C ALA A 137 7.14 -6.39 -3.79
N GLU A 138 6.41 -5.28 -3.66
CA GLU A 138 4.97 -5.33 -3.41
C GLU A 138 4.18 -5.90 -4.61
N ILE A 139 4.54 -5.52 -5.84
CA ILE A 139 3.95 -6.10 -7.07
C ILE A 139 4.20 -7.61 -7.11
N VAL A 140 5.45 -8.04 -6.94
CA VAL A 140 5.83 -9.47 -6.96
C VAL A 140 5.07 -10.24 -5.88
N ASN A 141 4.98 -9.69 -4.67
CA ASN A 141 4.20 -10.30 -3.60
C ASN A 141 2.70 -10.40 -3.94
N LYS A 142 2.10 -9.36 -4.53
CA LYS A 142 0.69 -9.41 -4.99
C LYS A 142 0.50 -10.46 -6.08
N VAL A 143 1.37 -10.50 -7.09
CA VAL A 143 1.32 -11.48 -8.18
C VAL A 143 1.46 -12.90 -7.61
N LYS A 144 2.44 -13.14 -6.73
CA LYS A 144 2.62 -14.43 -6.05
C LYS A 144 1.37 -14.86 -5.28
N LEU A 145 0.76 -13.95 -4.51
CA LEU A 145 -0.48 -14.25 -3.78
C LEU A 145 -1.65 -14.58 -4.72
N ILE A 146 -1.68 -14.01 -5.93
CA ILE A 146 -2.70 -14.33 -6.94
C ILE A 146 -2.41 -15.69 -7.59
N LEU A 147 -1.15 -15.95 -7.95
CA LEU A 147 -0.72 -17.23 -8.53
C LEU A 147 -0.91 -18.41 -7.57
N ASP A 148 -0.54 -18.26 -6.29
CA ASP A 148 -0.77 -19.27 -5.25
C ASP A 148 -2.27 -19.58 -5.07
N ASP A 149 -3.14 -18.61 -5.36
CA ASP A 149 -4.58 -18.85 -5.37
C ASP A 149 -5.02 -19.63 -6.61
N LEU A 150 -4.46 -19.35 -7.79
CA LEU A 150 -4.78 -20.01 -9.06
C LEU A 150 -4.25 -21.45 -9.14
N ASP A 151 -2.97 -21.65 -8.84
CA ASP A 151 -2.34 -22.97 -8.83
C ASP A 151 -2.77 -23.72 -7.57
N GLY A 152 -3.72 -24.65 -7.75
CA GLY A 152 -3.97 -25.70 -6.77
C GLY A 152 -2.78 -26.65 -6.78
N ASP A 153 -2.14 -26.82 -5.63
CA ASP A 153 -1.09 -27.83 -5.47
C ASP A 153 -1.68 -29.21 -5.84
N PRO A 154 -1.20 -29.90 -6.90
CA PRO A 154 -1.80 -31.14 -7.37
C PRO A 154 -1.59 -32.31 -6.40
N SER A 155 -0.84 -32.10 -5.30
CA SER A 155 -0.54 -33.09 -4.27
C SER A 155 -1.56 -33.15 -3.13
N VAL A 156 -2.55 -32.26 -3.06
CA VAL A 156 -3.41 -32.14 -1.86
C VAL A 156 -4.66 -33.04 -1.90
N ASN A 157 -4.94 -33.68 -0.76
CA ASN A 157 -6.11 -34.53 -0.52
C ASN A 157 -7.44 -33.85 -0.93
N CYS A 158 -8.43 -34.63 -1.38
CA CYS A 158 -9.77 -34.16 -1.79
C CYS A 158 -10.46 -33.23 -0.77
N SER A 159 -10.21 -33.46 0.53
CA SER A 159 -10.71 -32.59 1.61
C SER A 159 -10.10 -31.18 1.57
N ALA A 160 -8.81 -31.07 1.30
CA ALA A 160 -8.13 -29.78 1.18
C ALA A 160 -8.55 -29.01 -0.09
N GLN A 161 -8.82 -29.73 -1.18
CA GLN A 161 -9.38 -29.12 -2.39
C GLN A 161 -10.79 -28.56 -2.15
N CYS A 162 -11.62 -29.28 -1.39
CA CYS A 162 -12.94 -28.81 -0.97
C CYS A 162 -12.84 -27.59 -0.05
N LEU A 163 -11.89 -27.59 0.90
CA LEU A 163 -11.63 -26.44 1.78
C LEU A 163 -11.12 -25.22 1.00
N LYS A 164 -10.23 -25.39 0.00
CA LYS A 164 -9.77 -24.30 -0.89
C LYS A 164 -10.92 -23.76 -1.73
N PHE A 165 -11.80 -24.62 -2.25
CA PHE A 165 -13.00 -24.20 -2.94
C PHE A 165 -13.94 -23.40 -2.02
N LEU A 166 -14.19 -23.89 -0.81
CA LEU A 166 -15.01 -23.20 0.19
C LEU A 166 -14.41 -21.85 0.60
N TRP A 167 -13.08 -21.78 0.75
CA TRP A 167 -12.36 -20.53 1.02
C TRP A 167 -12.57 -19.51 -0.10
N LYS A 168 -12.40 -19.93 -1.37
CA LYS A 168 -12.66 -19.07 -2.54
C LYS A 168 -14.11 -18.60 -2.60
N LEU A 169 -15.05 -19.51 -2.32
CA LEU A 169 -16.48 -19.22 -2.29
C LEU A 169 -16.84 -18.15 -1.24
N MET A 170 -16.22 -18.20 -0.05
CA MET A 170 -16.56 -17.35 1.10
C MET A 170 -15.77 -16.03 1.17
N GLU A 171 -14.52 -16.00 0.66
CA GLU A 171 -13.62 -14.86 0.78
C GLU A 171 -13.48 -14.05 -0.52
N LYS A 172 -13.68 -14.67 -1.69
CA LYS A 172 -13.54 -14.01 -3.00
C LYS A 172 -14.88 -13.96 -3.73
N PRO A 173 -15.66 -12.86 -3.61
CA PRO A 173 -16.96 -12.72 -4.28
C PRO A 173 -16.86 -12.88 -5.80
N GLU A 174 -15.76 -12.44 -6.42
CA GLU A 174 -15.59 -12.49 -7.87
C GLU A 174 -15.19 -13.87 -8.40
N SER A 175 -14.91 -14.84 -7.52
CA SER A 175 -14.45 -16.16 -7.93
C SER A 175 -15.49 -16.96 -8.72
N SER A 176 -16.77 -16.80 -8.40
CA SER A 176 -17.86 -17.58 -9.00
C SER A 176 -19.22 -16.91 -8.81
N LEU A 177 -20.21 -17.26 -9.65
CA LEU A 177 -21.60 -16.81 -9.49
C LEU A 177 -22.19 -17.14 -8.10
N PRO A 178 -22.03 -18.36 -7.54
CA PRO A 178 -22.51 -18.63 -6.18
C PRO A 178 -21.77 -17.82 -5.11
N ALA A 179 -20.47 -17.53 -5.28
CA ALA A 179 -19.74 -16.64 -4.37
C ALA A 179 -20.33 -15.22 -4.37
N ARG A 180 -20.67 -14.69 -5.55
CA ARG A 180 -21.38 -13.40 -5.68
C ARG A 180 -22.74 -13.45 -4.97
N GLY A 181 -23.49 -14.54 -5.14
CA GLY A 181 -24.78 -14.74 -4.46
C GLY A 181 -24.66 -14.72 -2.94
N ILE A 182 -23.69 -15.44 -2.37
CA ILE A 182 -23.42 -15.45 -0.92
C ILE A 182 -23.00 -14.06 -0.43
N ALA A 183 -22.13 -13.37 -1.16
CA ALA A 183 -21.68 -12.04 -0.79
C ALA A 183 -22.84 -11.01 -0.76
N VAL A 184 -23.74 -11.07 -1.75
CA VAL A 184 -24.96 -10.22 -1.79
C VAL A 184 -25.90 -10.59 -0.64
N ALA A 185 -26.10 -11.89 -0.37
CA ALA A 185 -26.94 -12.34 0.74
C ALA A 185 -26.39 -11.83 2.08
N SER A 186 -25.09 -12.02 2.36
CA SER A 186 -24.43 -11.50 3.56
C SER A 186 -24.59 -10.00 3.72
N PHE A 187 -24.45 -9.22 2.64
CA PHE A 187 -24.68 -7.79 2.66
C PHE A 187 -26.14 -7.44 3.02
N LEU A 188 -27.12 -8.13 2.44
CA LEU A 188 -28.54 -7.95 2.76
C LEU A 188 -28.84 -8.29 4.22
N PHE A 189 -28.28 -9.39 4.76
CA PHE A 189 -28.43 -9.74 6.18
C PHE A 189 -27.86 -8.67 7.11
N VAL A 190 -26.73 -8.04 6.77
CA VAL A 190 -26.17 -6.91 7.53
C VAL A 190 -27.10 -5.71 7.52
N LEU A 191 -27.66 -5.35 6.37
CA LEU A 191 -28.64 -4.27 6.26
C LEU A 191 -29.91 -4.55 7.07
N VAL A 192 -30.50 -5.73 6.91
CA VAL A 192 -31.70 -6.15 7.65
C VAL A 192 -31.42 -6.12 9.16
N SER A 193 -30.30 -6.68 9.61
CA SER A 193 -29.94 -6.70 11.02
C SER A 193 -29.73 -5.29 11.60
N SER A 194 -29.21 -4.36 10.80
CA SER A 194 -29.04 -2.96 11.20
C SER A 194 -30.37 -2.22 11.28
N VAL A 195 -31.28 -2.44 10.32
CA VAL A 195 -32.63 -1.87 10.35
C VAL A 195 -33.43 -2.41 11.54
N VAL A 196 -33.40 -3.72 11.77
CA VAL A 196 -34.08 -4.37 12.92
C VAL A 196 -33.55 -3.81 14.23
N MET A 197 -32.24 -3.63 14.36
CA MET A 197 -31.62 -3.00 15.53
C MET A 197 -32.14 -1.58 15.74
N CYS A 198 -32.20 -0.75 14.69
CA CYS A 198 -32.74 0.61 14.79
C CYS A 198 -34.23 0.61 15.17
N VAL A 199 -35.04 -0.23 14.52
CA VAL A 199 -36.49 -0.33 14.79
C VAL A 199 -36.75 -0.84 16.21
N GLY A 200 -35.94 -1.76 16.73
CA GLY A 200 -36.06 -2.26 18.11
C GLY A 200 -35.81 -1.19 19.19
N THR A 201 -35.20 -0.06 18.83
CA THR A 201 -35.03 1.08 19.77
C THR A 201 -36.23 2.02 19.83
N ILE A 202 -37.22 1.86 18.95
CA ILE A 202 -38.42 2.70 18.89
C ILE A 202 -39.40 2.25 19.98
N PRO A 203 -39.73 3.11 20.98
CA PRO A 203 -40.64 2.74 22.07
C PRO A 203 -42.03 2.30 21.59
N GLU A 204 -42.55 2.90 20.51
CA GLU A 204 -43.86 2.57 19.94
C GLU A 204 -43.94 1.17 19.33
N VAL A 205 -42.80 0.54 19.05
CA VAL A 205 -42.71 -0.81 18.46
C VAL A 205 -42.44 -1.87 19.55
N GLN A 206 -42.01 -1.44 20.74
CA GLN A 206 -41.78 -2.32 21.88
C GLN A 206 -43.12 -2.80 22.46
N VAL A 207 -43.12 -4.03 22.99
CA VAL A 207 -44.30 -4.66 23.59
C VAL A 207 -44.08 -4.72 25.10
N GLU A 208 -45.13 -4.58 25.90
CA GLU A 208 -45.06 -4.76 27.35
C GLU A 208 -45.02 -6.26 27.68
N ASP A 209 -44.07 -6.66 28.53
CA ASP A 209 -43.99 -8.02 29.08
C ASP A 209 -45.03 -8.23 30.21
N GLU A 210 -45.12 -9.44 30.77
CA GLU A 210 -46.03 -9.77 31.88
C GLU A 210 -45.79 -8.89 33.13
N GLU A 211 -44.57 -8.38 33.31
CA GLU A 211 -44.19 -7.43 34.37
C GLU A 211 -44.43 -5.94 34.02
N GLY A 212 -44.90 -5.63 32.81
CA GLY A 212 -45.13 -4.27 32.32
C GLY A 212 -43.88 -3.53 31.84
N ASP A 213 -42.75 -4.23 31.71
CA ASP A 213 -41.52 -3.68 31.15
C ASP A 213 -41.56 -3.71 29.61
N LEU A 214 -41.04 -2.66 28.96
CA LEU A 214 -40.95 -2.59 27.50
C LEU A 214 -39.84 -3.53 26.97
N VAL A 215 -40.25 -4.55 26.22
CA VAL A 215 -39.39 -5.54 25.59
C VAL A 215 -39.46 -5.47 24.05
N GLU A 216 -38.43 -6.03 23.41
CA GLU A 216 -38.36 -6.08 21.95
C GLU A 216 -39.48 -6.97 21.39
N HIS A 217 -40.12 -6.53 20.30
CA HIS A 217 -41.20 -7.30 19.68
C HIS A 217 -40.70 -8.69 19.25
N PRO A 218 -41.41 -9.80 19.52
CA PRO A 218 -40.90 -11.17 19.30
C PRO A 218 -40.54 -11.47 17.83
N MET A 219 -41.23 -10.84 16.88
CA MET A 219 -40.87 -10.91 15.45
C MET A 219 -39.51 -10.28 15.14
N LEU A 220 -39.17 -9.15 15.77
CA LEU A 220 -37.86 -8.49 15.58
C LEU A 220 -36.74 -9.35 16.18
N GLU A 221 -37.00 -9.94 17.35
CA GLU A 221 -36.07 -10.88 17.98
C GLU A 221 -35.85 -12.14 17.13
N ALA A 222 -36.91 -12.68 16.52
CA ALA A 222 -36.81 -13.82 15.61
C ALA A 222 -35.97 -13.50 14.36
N ILE A 223 -36.17 -12.30 13.76
CA ILE A 223 -35.37 -11.85 12.62
C ILE A 223 -33.91 -11.62 13.04
N GLU A 224 -33.67 -11.00 14.19
CA GLU A 224 -32.32 -10.80 14.72
C GLU A 224 -31.62 -12.14 14.95
N THR A 225 -32.29 -13.09 15.57
CA THR A 225 -31.79 -14.45 15.80
C THR A 225 -31.45 -15.16 14.49
N ALA A 226 -32.29 -15.01 13.46
CA ALA A 226 -32.01 -15.55 12.12
C ALA A 226 -30.77 -14.89 11.47
N CYS A 227 -30.62 -13.56 11.59
CA CYS A 227 -29.46 -12.84 11.08
C CYS A 227 -28.16 -13.26 11.79
N ILE A 228 -28.20 -13.43 13.11
CA ILE A 228 -27.05 -13.89 13.90
C ILE A 228 -26.72 -15.34 13.53
N GLY A 229 -27.73 -16.20 13.35
CA GLY A 229 -27.54 -17.56 12.85
C GLY A 229 -26.78 -17.57 11.52
N TRP A 230 -27.18 -16.71 10.57
CA TRP A 230 -26.46 -16.54 9.31
C TRP A 230 -25.00 -16.07 9.54
N PHE A 231 -24.78 -15.05 10.37
CA PHE A 231 -23.43 -14.55 10.67
C PHE A 231 -22.54 -15.60 11.35
N THR A 232 -23.09 -16.41 12.24
CA THR A 232 -22.37 -17.50 12.88
C THR A 232 -21.99 -18.56 11.86
N VAL A 233 -22.92 -18.98 11.00
CA VAL A 233 -22.62 -19.93 9.91
C VAL A 233 -21.53 -19.38 9.00
N GLU A 234 -21.64 -18.11 8.61
CA GLU A 234 -20.66 -17.42 7.78
C GLU A 234 -19.26 -17.39 8.44
N TYR A 235 -19.19 -17.03 9.73
CA TYR A 235 -17.96 -16.99 10.50
C TYR A 235 -17.34 -18.38 10.67
N LEU A 236 -18.14 -19.40 10.97
CA LEU A 236 -17.69 -20.78 11.12
C LEU A 236 -17.18 -21.35 9.79
N LEU A 237 -17.88 -21.12 8.69
CA LEU A 237 -17.44 -21.56 7.36
C LEU A 237 -16.10 -20.92 6.98
N ARG A 238 -15.91 -19.63 7.28
CA ARG A 238 -14.60 -18.97 7.09
C ARG A 238 -13.52 -19.51 8.01
N PHE A 239 -13.85 -19.73 9.29
CA PHE A 239 -12.93 -20.30 10.25
C PHE A 239 -12.48 -21.71 9.85
N VAL A 240 -13.38 -22.56 9.36
CA VAL A 240 -13.06 -23.92 8.92
C VAL A 240 -12.22 -23.90 7.64
N SER A 241 -12.57 -23.05 6.67
CA SER A 241 -11.89 -22.96 5.37
C SER A 241 -10.52 -22.25 5.42
N CYS A 242 -10.20 -21.50 6.47
CA CYS A 242 -8.94 -20.74 6.50
C CYS A 242 -7.68 -21.63 6.68
N PRO A 243 -6.58 -21.31 6.00
CA PRO A 243 -5.34 -22.09 6.08
C PRO A 243 -4.61 -21.91 7.41
N ASN A 244 -4.63 -20.71 8.00
CA ASN A 244 -3.97 -20.40 9.28
C ASN A 244 -4.98 -19.82 10.28
N LYS A 245 -5.29 -20.60 11.33
CA LYS A 245 -6.30 -20.25 12.33
C LYS A 245 -5.91 -19.05 13.20
N LEU A 246 -4.63 -18.90 13.56
CA LEU A 246 -4.16 -17.78 14.40
C LEU A 246 -4.19 -16.46 13.63
N HIS A 247 -3.68 -16.48 12.39
CA HIS A 247 -3.76 -15.30 11.52
C HIS A 247 -5.22 -14.92 11.25
N PHE A 248 -6.11 -15.91 11.13
CA PHE A 248 -7.53 -15.67 10.98
C PHE A 248 -8.10 -14.86 12.16
N PHE A 249 -7.87 -15.27 13.41
CA PHE A 249 -8.39 -14.53 14.58
C PHE A 249 -7.80 -13.13 14.73
N LEU A 250 -6.54 -12.92 14.36
CA LEU A 250 -5.85 -11.63 14.49
C LEU A 250 -6.15 -10.66 13.34
N SER A 251 -6.79 -11.12 12.26
CA SER A 251 -7.17 -10.27 11.13
C SER A 251 -8.31 -9.32 11.50
N PHE A 252 -8.13 -8.02 11.23
CA PHE A 252 -9.07 -6.95 11.59
C PHE A 252 -10.52 -7.22 11.13
N MET A 253 -10.72 -7.73 9.92
CA MET A 253 -12.06 -8.02 9.39
C MET A 253 -12.73 -9.18 10.13
N ASN A 254 -11.96 -10.18 10.55
CA ASN A 254 -12.49 -11.33 11.28
C ASN A 254 -12.80 -10.98 12.74
N ILE A 255 -12.05 -10.03 13.34
CA ILE A 255 -12.38 -9.46 14.66
C ILE A 255 -13.74 -8.78 14.60
N ILE A 256 -14.03 -8.00 13.55
CA ILE A 256 -15.35 -7.37 13.37
C ILE A 256 -16.45 -8.42 13.22
N ASP A 257 -16.24 -9.46 12.41
CA ASP A 257 -17.20 -10.56 12.25
C ASP A 257 -17.48 -11.27 13.59
N PHE A 258 -16.45 -11.48 14.41
CA PHE A 258 -16.58 -12.07 15.74
C PHE A 258 -17.33 -11.13 16.70
N MET A 259 -16.95 -9.85 16.76
CA MET A 259 -17.62 -8.84 17.60
C MET A 259 -19.10 -8.65 17.24
N ALA A 260 -19.50 -8.92 15.99
CA ALA A 260 -20.89 -8.86 15.57
C ALA A 260 -21.77 -9.99 16.16
N ILE A 261 -21.20 -11.16 16.44
CA ILE A 261 -21.93 -12.33 16.96
C ILE A 261 -21.84 -12.50 18.48
N ILE A 262 -20.73 -12.06 19.10
CA ILE A 262 -20.47 -12.22 20.54
C ILE A 262 -21.63 -11.77 21.44
N PRO A 263 -22.24 -10.57 21.24
CA PRO A 263 -23.22 -10.05 22.20
C PRO A 263 -24.39 -11.01 22.43
N PHE A 264 -24.85 -11.69 21.37
CA PHE A 264 -25.95 -12.65 21.46
C PHE A 264 -25.59 -13.86 22.32
N TYR A 265 -24.45 -14.49 22.04
CA TYR A 265 -24.02 -15.68 22.78
C TYR A 265 -23.67 -15.36 24.22
N VAL A 266 -23.08 -14.19 24.51
CA VAL A 266 -22.79 -13.77 25.87
C VAL A 266 -24.09 -13.53 26.64
N VAL A 267 -25.08 -12.83 26.05
CA VAL A 267 -26.39 -12.64 26.70
C VAL A 267 -27.08 -13.98 26.93
N LEU A 268 -27.14 -14.86 25.93
CA LEU A 268 -27.73 -16.19 26.07
C LEU A 268 -27.06 -17.01 27.19
N THR A 269 -25.73 -16.98 27.26
CA THR A 269 -24.94 -17.68 28.29
C THR A 269 -25.19 -17.08 29.67
N LEU A 270 -25.23 -15.75 29.79
CA LEU A 270 -25.53 -15.05 31.04
C LEU A 270 -26.96 -15.29 31.52
N THR A 271 -27.94 -15.38 30.62
CA THR A 271 -29.32 -15.72 31.00
C THR A 271 -29.44 -17.17 31.44
N TYR A 272 -28.75 -18.11 30.78
CA TYR A 272 -28.82 -19.53 31.13
C TYR A 272 -27.99 -19.91 32.39
N LEU A 273 -26.80 -19.34 32.56
CA LEU A 273 -25.93 -19.61 33.74
C LEU A 273 -26.15 -18.63 34.89
N GLY A 274 -26.45 -17.36 34.60
CA GLY A 274 -26.57 -16.30 35.60
C GLY A 274 -27.83 -16.42 36.46
N THR A 275 -28.88 -17.05 35.94
CA THR A 275 -30.06 -17.47 36.71
C THR A 275 -29.73 -18.42 37.86
N ALA A 276 -28.55 -19.06 37.84
CA ALA A 276 -28.11 -19.99 38.89
C ALA A 276 -27.14 -19.39 39.93
N MET A 277 -26.48 -18.24 39.67
CA MET A 277 -25.27 -17.86 40.43
C MET A 277 -25.06 -16.35 40.72
N MET A 278 -25.76 -15.41 40.07
CA MET A 278 -25.44 -13.96 40.19
C MET A 278 -26.63 -13.07 40.54
N ASP A 279 -26.34 -11.93 41.20
CA ASP A 279 -27.29 -10.83 41.44
C ASP A 279 -27.92 -10.37 40.11
N LEU A 280 -29.25 -10.46 40.02
CA LEU A 280 -30.04 -10.14 38.82
C LEU A 280 -29.77 -8.71 38.30
N ALA A 281 -29.55 -7.75 39.20
CA ALA A 281 -29.27 -6.35 38.84
C ALA A 281 -27.93 -6.15 38.11
N LYS A 282 -26.89 -6.92 38.46
CA LYS A 282 -25.59 -6.85 37.77
C LYS A 282 -25.67 -7.50 36.39
N VAL A 283 -26.48 -8.55 36.27
CA VAL A 283 -26.76 -9.21 34.98
C VAL A 283 -27.50 -8.26 34.04
N GLN A 284 -28.50 -7.52 34.52
CA GLN A 284 -29.25 -6.55 33.71
C GLN A 284 -28.35 -5.41 33.18
N GLN A 285 -27.48 -4.83 34.01
CA GLN A 285 -26.52 -3.82 33.57
C GLN A 285 -25.53 -4.36 32.53
N ALA A 286 -25.03 -5.59 32.72
CA ALA A 286 -24.14 -6.23 31.76
C ALA A 286 -24.85 -6.49 30.42
N VAL A 287 -26.10 -6.97 30.45
CA VAL A 287 -26.93 -7.18 29.25
C VAL A 287 -27.15 -5.86 28.50
N GLN A 288 -27.39 -4.74 29.20
CA GLN A 288 -27.57 -3.43 28.59
C GLN A 288 -26.29 -2.94 27.88
N ALA A 289 -25.12 -3.12 28.49
CA ALA A 289 -23.85 -2.80 27.85
C ALA A 289 -23.59 -3.68 26.61
N LEU A 290 -23.92 -4.97 26.66
CA LEU A 290 -23.81 -5.89 25.54
C LEU A 290 -24.75 -5.54 24.38
N ARG A 291 -25.93 -4.97 24.66
CA ARG A 291 -26.83 -4.46 23.61
C ARG A 291 -26.17 -3.36 22.77
N ILE A 292 -25.36 -2.47 23.37
CA ILE A 292 -24.62 -1.43 22.62
C ILE A 292 -23.57 -2.06 21.70
N MET A 293 -22.90 -3.14 22.14
CA MET A 293 -21.93 -3.86 21.30
C MET A 293 -22.55 -4.42 20.02
N ARG A 294 -23.87 -4.63 19.95
CA ARG A 294 -24.57 -5.05 18.73
C ARG A 294 -24.32 -4.09 17.57
N ILE A 295 -24.12 -2.79 17.82
CA ILE A 295 -23.80 -1.77 16.79
C ILE A 295 -22.53 -2.16 16.00
N ALA A 296 -21.62 -2.94 16.58
CA ALA A 296 -20.42 -3.41 15.90
C ALA A 296 -20.74 -4.18 14.60
N ARG A 297 -21.92 -4.79 14.49
CA ARG A 297 -22.38 -5.49 13.28
C ARG A 297 -22.44 -4.58 12.05
N VAL A 298 -22.68 -3.28 12.22
CA VAL A 298 -22.68 -2.30 11.12
C VAL A 298 -21.30 -2.23 10.46
N PHE A 299 -20.22 -2.41 11.22
CA PHE A 299 -18.86 -2.42 10.66
C PHE A 299 -18.58 -3.62 9.76
N LYS A 300 -19.41 -4.68 9.80
CA LYS A 300 -19.32 -5.80 8.86
C LYS A 300 -19.51 -5.33 7.40
N LEU A 301 -20.18 -4.20 7.18
CA LEU A 301 -20.25 -3.54 5.87
C LEU A 301 -18.87 -3.23 5.28
N ALA A 302 -17.84 -3.06 6.10
CA ALA A 302 -16.46 -2.84 5.64
C ALA A 302 -15.92 -3.99 4.81
N ARG A 303 -16.33 -5.24 5.08
CA ARG A 303 -15.95 -6.40 4.26
C ARG A 303 -16.49 -6.29 2.83
N HIS A 304 -17.66 -5.67 2.67
CA HIS A 304 -18.35 -5.54 1.39
C HIS A 304 -18.03 -4.22 0.66
N SER A 305 -17.32 -3.29 1.30
CA SER A 305 -16.97 -1.99 0.73
C SER A 305 -15.46 -1.86 0.59
N SER A 306 -14.93 -2.02 -0.63
CA SER A 306 -13.52 -1.77 -0.93
C SER A 306 -13.10 -0.35 -0.52
N GLY A 307 -13.97 0.63 -0.72
CA GLY A 307 -13.74 2.01 -0.28
C GLY A 307 -13.50 2.13 1.23
N LEU A 308 -14.27 1.39 2.06
CA LEU A 308 -14.10 1.43 3.51
C LEU A 308 -12.81 0.71 3.96
N GLN A 309 -12.40 -0.35 3.26
CA GLN A 309 -11.12 -1.03 3.52
C GLN A 309 -9.92 -0.13 3.18
N THR A 310 -9.97 0.53 2.02
CA THR A 310 -8.95 1.51 1.61
C THR A 310 -8.90 2.68 2.59
N PHE A 311 -10.07 3.15 3.05
CA PHE A 311 -10.15 4.19 4.07
C PHE A 311 -9.50 3.75 5.39
N THR A 312 -9.80 2.55 5.91
CA THR A 312 -9.16 2.02 7.12
C THR A 312 -7.65 1.93 6.98
N TYR A 313 -7.16 1.42 5.84
CA TYR A 313 -5.72 1.33 5.58
C TYR A 313 -5.07 2.72 5.54
N ALA A 314 -5.68 3.67 4.84
CA ALA A 314 -5.18 5.03 4.75
C ALA A 314 -5.16 5.73 6.12
N LEU A 315 -6.21 5.56 6.94
CA LEU A 315 -6.23 6.05 8.32
C LEU A 315 -5.08 5.47 9.16
N LYS A 316 -4.82 4.16 9.04
CA LYS A 316 -3.73 3.50 9.76
C LYS A 316 -2.37 4.10 9.39
N ARG A 317 -2.16 4.44 8.11
CA ARG A 317 -0.91 5.08 7.65
C ARG A 317 -0.82 6.55 8.08
N SER A 318 -1.95 7.24 8.12
CA SER A 318 -2.06 8.64 8.57
C SER A 318 -2.20 8.80 10.09
N PHE A 319 -2.02 7.74 10.88
CA PHE A 319 -2.22 7.77 12.33
C PHE A 319 -1.36 8.83 13.04
N LYS A 320 -0.14 9.07 12.57
CA LYS A 320 0.74 10.14 13.10
C LYS A 320 0.12 11.52 12.90
N GLU A 321 -0.38 11.81 11.70
CA GLU A 321 -1.01 13.10 11.37
C GLU A 321 -2.34 13.28 12.09
N LEU A 322 -3.15 12.20 12.19
CA LEU A 322 -4.38 12.19 12.97
C LEU A 322 -4.10 12.42 14.46
N GLY A 323 -3.05 11.80 15.01
CA GLY A 323 -2.62 12.01 16.38
C GLY A 323 -2.20 13.46 16.64
N LEU A 324 -1.53 14.09 15.68
CA LEU A 324 -1.16 15.51 15.76
C LEU A 324 -2.39 16.43 15.78
N LEU A 325 -3.38 16.16 14.92
CA LEU A 325 -4.67 16.87 14.90
C LEU A 325 -5.38 16.77 16.25
N LEU A 326 -5.49 15.56 16.80
CA LEU A 326 -6.14 15.33 18.10
C LEU A 326 -5.39 16.00 19.24
N MET A 327 -4.06 16.04 19.19
CA MET A 327 -3.23 16.73 20.19
C MET A 327 -3.47 18.25 20.16
N TYR A 328 -3.48 18.89 18.98
CA TYR A 328 -3.74 20.32 18.86
C TYR A 328 -5.16 20.70 19.29
N MET A 329 -6.15 19.91 18.89
CA MET A 329 -7.53 20.08 19.35
C MET A 329 -7.64 19.89 20.87
N GLY A 330 -6.99 18.87 21.44
CA GLY A 330 -7.01 18.60 22.88
C GLY A 330 -6.42 19.75 23.71
N ILE A 331 -5.29 20.32 23.28
CA ILE A 331 -4.69 21.50 23.93
C ILE A 331 -5.64 22.69 23.83
N GLY A 332 -6.21 22.96 22.65
CA GLY A 332 -7.14 24.06 22.45
C GLY A 332 -8.40 23.93 23.30
N ILE A 333 -9.02 22.74 23.32
CA ILE A 333 -10.19 22.43 24.16
C ILE A 333 -9.86 22.72 25.62
N PHE A 334 -8.73 22.21 26.12
CA PHE A 334 -8.33 22.43 27.50
C PHE A 334 -8.17 23.92 27.84
N VAL A 335 -7.44 24.67 27.02
CA VAL A 335 -7.13 26.08 27.24
C VAL A 335 -8.39 26.95 27.15
N PHE A 336 -9.18 26.82 26.08
CA PHE A 336 -10.36 27.66 25.88
C PHE A 336 -11.46 27.35 26.88
N SER A 337 -11.60 26.10 27.34
CA SER A 337 -12.53 25.75 28.41
C SER A 337 -12.11 26.31 29.76
N ALA A 338 -10.82 26.27 30.11
CA ALA A 338 -10.32 26.88 31.35
C ALA A 338 -10.52 28.41 31.33
N LEU A 339 -10.25 29.07 30.20
CA LEU A 339 -10.51 30.50 30.02
C LEU A 339 -12.01 30.82 30.07
N GLY A 340 -12.84 30.03 29.38
CA GLY A 340 -14.30 30.20 29.38
C GLY A 340 -14.87 30.11 30.78
N TYR A 341 -14.50 29.07 31.54
CA TYR A 341 -14.90 28.91 32.94
C TYR A 341 -14.44 30.08 33.82
N THR A 342 -13.15 30.43 33.77
CA THR A 342 -12.59 31.47 34.65
C THR A 342 -13.12 32.88 34.36
N ILE A 343 -13.48 33.17 33.11
CA ILE A 343 -14.09 34.44 32.72
C ILE A 343 -15.58 34.48 33.12
N GLU A 344 -16.31 33.39 32.85
CA GLU A 344 -17.77 33.35 33.04
C GLU A 344 -18.21 33.00 34.47
N GLN A 345 -17.31 32.50 35.34
CA GLN A 345 -17.65 32.15 36.73
C GLN A 345 -18.22 33.34 37.54
N SER A 346 -17.92 34.58 37.10
CA SER A 346 -18.40 35.81 37.74
C SER A 346 -19.84 36.17 37.37
N HIS A 347 -20.41 35.56 36.32
CA HIS A 347 -21.74 35.87 35.84
C HIS A 347 -22.79 34.99 36.55
N PRO A 348 -23.83 35.57 37.18
CA PRO A 348 -24.78 34.82 38.03
C PRO A 348 -25.59 33.77 37.26
N GLU A 349 -25.81 33.98 35.96
CA GLU A 349 -26.53 33.04 35.10
C GLU A 349 -25.62 32.25 34.14
N THR A 350 -24.38 31.99 34.53
CA THR A 350 -23.44 31.23 33.71
C THR A 350 -23.84 29.75 33.60
N LEU A 351 -23.62 29.17 32.41
CA LEU A 351 -23.79 27.74 32.14
C LEU A 351 -22.46 26.98 32.26
N PHE A 352 -21.37 27.68 32.58
CA PHE A 352 -20.03 27.12 32.78
C PHE A 352 -19.86 26.66 34.24
N SER A 353 -20.47 25.55 34.63
CA SER A 353 -20.44 25.11 36.03
C SER A 353 -19.12 24.43 36.45
N SER A 354 -18.36 23.86 35.50
CA SER A 354 -17.05 23.28 35.76
C SER A 354 -16.17 23.28 34.50
N ILE A 355 -14.84 23.15 34.66
CA ILE A 355 -13.92 23.05 33.51
C ILE A 355 -14.26 21.85 32.61
N PRO A 356 -14.51 20.62 33.13
CA PRO A 356 -14.90 19.48 32.28
C PRO A 356 -16.22 19.70 31.52
N GLN A 357 -17.22 20.33 32.13
CA GLN A 357 -18.44 20.70 31.42
C GLN A 357 -18.17 21.75 30.34
N SER A 358 -17.20 22.65 30.59
CA SER A 358 -16.76 23.63 29.60
C SER A 358 -16.00 22.99 28.43
N PHE A 359 -15.51 21.75 28.54
CA PHE A 359 -14.96 21.00 27.39
C PHE A 359 -16.01 20.77 26.32
N TRP A 360 -17.25 20.46 26.69
CA TRP A 360 -18.35 20.30 25.73
C TRP A 360 -18.53 21.56 24.89
N TRP A 361 -18.60 22.73 25.54
CA TRP A 361 -18.66 24.02 24.86
C TRP A 361 -17.47 24.28 23.93
N ALA A 362 -16.24 24.02 24.37
CA ALA A 362 -15.07 24.23 23.54
C ALA A 362 -15.01 23.26 22.35
N ILE A 363 -15.40 21.99 22.55
CA ILE A 363 -15.49 20.98 21.47
C ILE A 363 -16.44 21.48 20.39
N ILE A 364 -17.69 21.83 20.75
CA ILE A 364 -18.71 22.24 19.76
C ILE A 364 -18.38 23.60 19.11
N THR A 365 -17.68 24.50 19.82
CA THR A 365 -17.30 25.81 19.29
C THR A 365 -16.09 25.70 18.36
N MET A 366 -15.03 24.99 18.75
CA MET A 366 -13.83 24.79 17.93
C MET A 366 -14.11 23.95 16.69
N THR A 367 -15.06 23.00 16.76
CA THR A 367 -15.51 22.20 15.61
C THR A 367 -16.59 22.91 14.78
N THR A 368 -16.95 24.14 15.12
CA THR A 368 -17.96 24.96 14.42
C THR A 368 -19.39 24.38 14.39
N VAL A 369 -19.71 23.44 15.28
CA VAL A 369 -21.06 22.85 15.41
C VAL A 369 -22.01 23.83 16.09
N GLY A 370 -21.63 24.33 17.27
CA GLY A 370 -22.33 25.42 17.98
C GLY A 370 -23.83 25.18 18.25
N TYR A 371 -24.19 24.12 18.99
CA TYR A 371 -25.60 23.85 19.36
C TYR A 371 -26.29 25.01 20.11
N GLY A 372 -25.53 25.86 20.81
CA GLY A 372 -26.06 27.02 21.54
C GLY A 372 -26.65 26.68 22.91
N ASP A 373 -26.44 25.47 23.40
CA ASP A 373 -26.85 24.98 24.71
C ASP A 373 -25.98 25.53 25.85
N ILE A 374 -24.68 25.77 25.59
CA ILE A 374 -23.78 26.52 26.47
C ILE A 374 -23.18 27.67 25.65
N TYR A 375 -23.22 28.89 26.19
CA TYR A 375 -22.64 30.07 25.53
C TYR A 375 -22.23 31.13 26.57
N PRO A 376 -21.18 31.91 26.30
CA PRO A 376 -20.73 32.95 27.22
C PRO A 376 -21.67 34.16 27.21
N LYS A 377 -21.96 34.68 28.41
CA LYS A 377 -22.80 35.87 28.60
C LYS A 377 -21.96 37.13 28.70
N THR A 378 -20.76 37.06 29.26
CA THR A 378 -19.88 38.22 29.42
C THR A 378 -19.25 38.65 28.08
N THR A 379 -18.90 39.94 27.97
CA THR A 379 -18.21 40.46 26.79
C THR A 379 -16.85 39.79 26.57
N LEU A 380 -16.10 39.50 27.65
CA LEU A 380 -14.82 38.81 27.58
C LEU A 380 -14.98 37.34 27.16
N GLY A 381 -16.02 36.67 27.65
CA GLY A 381 -16.32 35.30 27.24
C GLY A 381 -16.71 35.22 25.75
N LYS A 382 -17.46 36.20 25.24
CA LYS A 382 -17.73 36.33 23.80
C LYS A 382 -16.47 36.56 22.98
N CYS A 383 -15.50 37.33 23.48
CA CYS A 383 -14.19 37.48 22.85
C CYS A 383 -13.41 36.15 22.86
N ASN A 384 -13.41 35.42 23.99
CA ASN A 384 -12.82 34.09 24.07
C ASN A 384 -13.46 33.11 23.08
N ALA A 385 -14.79 33.16 22.92
CA ALA A 385 -15.51 32.38 21.91
C ALA A 385 -15.09 32.73 20.47
N ALA A 386 -14.92 34.02 20.18
CA ALA A 386 -14.46 34.49 18.88
C ALA A 386 -13.05 33.95 18.54
N ILE A 387 -12.16 33.95 19.54
CA ILE A 387 -10.79 33.42 19.37
C ILE A 387 -10.82 31.89 19.28
N SER A 388 -11.66 31.21 20.08
CA SER A 388 -11.70 29.75 20.13
C SER A 388 -12.20 29.13 18.83
N PHE A 389 -13.27 29.67 18.22
CA PHE A 389 -13.73 29.14 16.92
C PHE A 389 -12.68 29.37 15.82
N LEU A 390 -12.05 30.56 15.78
CA LEU A 390 -11.03 30.87 14.78
C LEU A 390 -9.82 29.94 14.93
N CYS A 391 -9.38 29.71 16.16
CA CYS A 391 -8.31 28.76 16.46
C CYS A 391 -8.70 27.32 16.08
N GLY A 392 -9.94 26.90 16.35
CA GLY A 392 -10.47 25.59 15.97
C GLY A 392 -10.45 25.35 14.45
N VAL A 393 -10.91 26.32 13.66
CA VAL A 393 -10.86 26.25 12.19
C VAL A 393 -9.44 26.07 11.69
N ILE A 394 -8.48 26.84 12.22
CA ILE A 394 -7.06 26.73 11.84
C ILE A 394 -6.48 25.37 12.27
N ALA A 395 -6.76 24.94 13.50
CA ALA A 395 -6.27 23.68 14.06
C ALA A 395 -6.77 22.45 13.28
N ILE A 396 -7.99 22.50 12.76
CA ILE A 396 -8.56 21.44 11.91
C ILE A 396 -8.00 21.53 10.48
N ALA A 397 -7.89 22.73 9.90
CA ALA A 397 -7.45 22.90 8.52
C ALA A 397 -6.00 22.47 8.27
N LEU A 398 -5.08 22.73 9.22
CA LEU A 398 -3.64 22.48 9.02
C LEU A 398 -3.30 21.00 8.84
N PRO A 399 -3.76 20.05 9.69
CA PRO A 399 -3.41 18.64 9.55
C PRO A 399 -4.27 17.90 8.51
N ILE A 400 -5.49 18.39 8.23
CA ILE A 400 -6.37 17.77 7.23
C ILE A 400 -5.73 17.76 5.84
N HIS A 401 -5.05 18.83 5.44
CA HIS A 401 -4.47 18.91 4.10
C HIS A 401 -3.36 17.86 3.84
N PRO A 402 -2.35 17.69 4.72
CA PRO A 402 -1.42 16.56 4.65
C PRO A 402 -2.10 15.19 4.66
N ILE A 403 -3.16 15.00 5.48
CA ILE A 403 -3.91 13.73 5.52
C ILE A 403 -4.54 13.44 4.16
N ILE A 404 -5.18 14.44 3.53
CA ILE A 404 -5.78 14.29 2.20
C ILE A 404 -4.71 13.98 1.15
N ASN A 405 -3.59 14.70 1.14
CA ASN A 405 -2.52 14.45 0.17
C ASN A 405 -1.93 13.05 0.33
N ASN A 406 -1.75 12.58 1.57
CA ASN A 406 -1.31 11.21 1.86
C ASN A 406 -2.35 10.17 1.39
N PHE A 407 -3.63 10.43 1.61
CA PHE A 407 -4.72 9.57 1.12
C PHE A 407 -4.71 9.47 -0.42
N VAL A 408 -4.61 10.60 -1.12
CA VAL A 408 -4.59 10.64 -2.59
C VAL A 408 -3.36 9.92 -3.15
N ASN A 409 -2.17 10.19 -2.59
CA ASN A 409 -0.95 9.52 -3.00
C ASN A 409 -1.03 8.00 -2.79
N PHE A 410 -1.54 7.57 -1.64
CA PHE A 410 -1.72 6.15 -1.35
C PHE A 410 -2.76 5.49 -2.25
N TYR A 411 -3.92 6.14 -2.44
CA TYR A 411 -4.97 5.63 -3.32
C TYR A 411 -4.47 5.44 -4.75
N ASN A 412 -3.75 6.43 -5.29
CA ASN A 412 -3.17 6.36 -6.62
C ASN A 412 -2.07 5.29 -6.70
N LYS A 413 -1.17 5.21 -5.70
CA LYS A 413 -0.12 4.19 -5.62
C LYS A 413 -0.73 2.78 -5.59
N GLN A 414 -1.75 2.55 -4.77
CA GLN A 414 -2.45 1.27 -4.68
C GLN A 414 -3.08 0.88 -6.03
N LYS A 415 -3.72 1.83 -6.71
CA LYS A 415 -4.34 1.61 -8.03
C LYS A 415 -3.30 1.26 -9.10
N VAL A 416 -2.15 1.94 -9.10
CA VAL A 416 -1.03 1.65 -10.01
C VAL A 416 -0.47 0.25 -9.74
N LEU A 417 -0.23 -0.11 -8.48
CA LEU A 417 0.26 -1.43 -8.10
C LEU A 417 -0.70 -2.55 -8.50
N GLU A 418 -2.02 -2.34 -8.35
CA GLU A 418 -3.02 -3.32 -8.77
C GLU A 418 -3.03 -3.50 -10.30
N THR A 419 -2.89 -2.39 -11.04
CA THR A 419 -2.83 -2.43 -12.51
C THR A 419 -1.55 -3.10 -13.00
N ALA A 420 -0.41 -2.81 -12.35
CA ALA A 420 0.87 -3.44 -12.67
C ALA A 420 0.85 -4.94 -12.39
N ALA A 421 0.30 -5.38 -11.25
CA ALA A 421 0.16 -6.80 -10.95
C ALA A 421 -0.73 -7.54 -11.96
N LYS A 422 -1.82 -6.92 -12.43
CA LYS A 422 -2.67 -7.47 -13.50
C LYS A 422 -1.91 -7.60 -14.82
N HIS A 423 -1.19 -6.56 -15.21
CA HIS A 423 -0.37 -6.57 -16.42
C HIS A 423 0.73 -7.64 -16.38
N GLU A 424 1.39 -7.82 -15.23
CA GLU A 424 2.39 -8.89 -15.05
C GLU A 424 1.77 -10.28 -15.23
N LEU A 425 0.56 -10.52 -14.71
CA LEU A 425 -0.15 -11.79 -14.92
C LEU A 425 -0.51 -12.01 -16.39
N GLU A 426 -0.98 -10.97 -17.08
CA GLU A 426 -1.28 -11.03 -18.52
C GLU A 426 -0.02 -11.34 -19.35
N LEU A 427 1.12 -10.72 -19.03
CA LEU A 427 2.41 -11.02 -19.67
C LEU A 427 2.83 -12.47 -19.46
N MET A 428 2.67 -13.00 -18.25
CA MET A 428 2.97 -14.42 -17.95
C MET A 428 2.08 -15.37 -18.75
N GLU A 429 0.79 -15.06 -18.92
CA GLU A 429 -0.14 -15.87 -19.71
C GLU A 429 0.26 -15.89 -21.20
N LEU A 430 0.63 -14.73 -21.75
CA LEU A 430 1.12 -14.62 -23.12
C LEU A 430 2.43 -15.40 -23.34
N GLN A 431 3.41 -15.24 -22.44
CA GLN A 431 4.67 -15.97 -22.51
C GLN A 431 4.46 -17.49 -22.42
N SER A 432 3.55 -17.95 -21.56
CA SER A 432 3.21 -19.38 -21.46
C SER A 432 2.56 -19.91 -22.75
N SER A 433 1.76 -19.07 -23.42
CA SER A 433 1.12 -19.38 -24.70
C SER A 433 2.15 -19.48 -25.83
N ASP A 434 3.08 -18.52 -25.92
CA ASP A 434 4.17 -18.53 -26.90
C ASP A 434 5.10 -19.74 -26.70
N ASP A 435 5.44 -20.08 -25.46
CA ASP A 435 6.23 -21.27 -25.13
C ASP A 435 5.53 -22.57 -25.56
N SER A 436 4.22 -22.64 -25.37
CA SER A 436 3.42 -23.80 -25.79
C SER A 436 3.32 -23.90 -27.32
N LEU A 437 3.23 -22.77 -28.03
CA LEU A 437 3.23 -22.70 -29.48
C LEU A 437 4.61 -23.04 -30.07
N MET A 438 5.71 -22.58 -29.46
CA MET A 438 7.07 -22.96 -29.81
C MET A 438 7.32 -24.46 -29.59
N LYS A 439 6.83 -25.04 -28.49
CA LYS A 439 6.90 -26.49 -28.22
C LYS A 439 6.04 -27.29 -29.21
N ALA A 440 4.86 -26.81 -29.59
CA ALA A 440 4.01 -27.43 -30.61
C ALA A 440 4.66 -27.37 -32.01
N THR A 441 5.28 -26.23 -32.34
CA THR A 441 5.99 -26.02 -33.62
C THR A 441 7.25 -26.88 -33.72
N ARG A 442 8.01 -27.05 -32.62
CA ARG A 442 9.13 -28.01 -32.57
C ARG A 442 8.66 -29.47 -32.70
N LYS A 443 7.49 -29.82 -32.16
CA LYS A 443 6.90 -31.16 -32.34
C LYS A 443 6.40 -31.41 -33.78
N CYS A 444 5.92 -30.38 -34.48
CA CYS A 444 5.49 -30.48 -35.87
C CYS A 444 6.67 -30.36 -36.87
N GLY A 445 7.71 -29.60 -36.53
CA GLY A 445 8.91 -29.37 -37.34
C GLY A 445 9.97 -30.48 -37.28
N ALA A 446 9.75 -31.53 -36.49
CA ALA A 446 10.59 -32.74 -36.54
C ALA A 446 10.38 -33.55 -37.85
N ALA A 447 9.52 -33.09 -38.76
CA ALA A 447 9.39 -33.57 -40.13
C ALA A 447 9.64 -32.43 -41.14
N GLY A 448 10.89 -31.97 -41.25
CA GLY A 448 11.33 -31.08 -42.34
C GLY A 448 12.35 -30.04 -41.92
N ALA A 449 13.60 -30.23 -42.36
CA ALA A 449 14.73 -29.35 -42.10
C ALA A 449 14.57 -27.92 -42.68
N LEU A 450 15.09 -26.91 -41.97
CA LEU A 450 16.20 -26.02 -42.37
C LEU A 450 16.23 -24.80 -41.43
N GLU A 451 17.19 -24.74 -40.48
CA GLU A 451 17.40 -23.56 -39.62
C GLU A 451 18.14 -22.46 -40.40
N SER A 452 17.47 -21.33 -40.66
CA SER A 452 18.12 -20.07 -40.96
C SER A 452 18.28 -19.27 -39.66
N SER A 453 19.53 -18.96 -39.30
CA SER A 453 19.87 -18.09 -38.17
C SER A 453 19.38 -16.66 -38.43
N MET A 454 18.21 -16.32 -37.87
CA MET A 454 17.77 -14.93 -37.71
C MET A 454 18.24 -14.45 -36.34
N ARG A 455 19.24 -13.56 -36.32
CA ARG A 455 19.57 -12.77 -35.13
C ARG A 455 18.42 -11.80 -34.89
N THR A 456 17.58 -12.09 -33.90
CA THR A 456 16.62 -11.15 -33.33
C THR A 456 17.37 -10.14 -32.47
N SER A 457 17.29 -8.86 -32.83
CA SER A 457 17.72 -7.75 -31.98
C SER A 457 16.83 -7.72 -30.73
N HIS A 458 17.38 -8.12 -29.59
CA HIS A 458 16.73 -7.92 -28.31
C HIS A 458 16.94 -6.46 -27.90
N SER A 459 15.89 -5.63 -27.98
CA SER A 459 15.83 -4.45 -27.13
C SER A 459 15.52 -4.97 -25.71
N ASP A 460 16.53 -4.99 -24.85
CA ASP A 460 16.46 -5.47 -23.46
C ASP A 460 15.66 -4.52 -22.54
N ASN A 461 14.40 -4.25 -22.90
CA ASN A 461 13.41 -3.65 -21.99
C ASN A 461 12.71 -4.70 -21.12
N CYS A 462 13.10 -5.96 -21.22
CA CYS A 462 12.61 -7.00 -20.31
C CYS A 462 13.30 -6.85 -18.96
N ILE A 463 12.53 -6.51 -17.93
CA ILE A 463 12.98 -6.64 -16.54
C ILE A 463 12.74 -8.12 -16.18
N PRO A 464 13.78 -8.95 -15.99
CA PRO A 464 13.57 -10.34 -15.58
C PRO A 464 13.19 -10.34 -14.10
N LEU A 465 11.88 -10.31 -13.82
CA LEU A 465 11.36 -10.15 -12.46
C LEU A 465 11.44 -11.44 -11.60
N LEU A 466 11.82 -12.58 -12.17
CA LEU A 466 11.68 -13.88 -11.49
C LEU A 466 12.83 -14.89 -11.69
N GLU A 467 13.91 -14.56 -12.39
CA GLU A 467 15.01 -15.54 -12.57
C GLU A 467 15.85 -15.76 -11.30
N GLU A 468 15.91 -14.80 -10.37
CA GLU A 468 16.71 -14.95 -9.14
C GLU A 468 15.99 -15.73 -8.01
N SER A 469 14.65 -15.71 -7.94
CA SER A 469 13.93 -16.46 -6.90
C SER A 469 13.70 -17.93 -7.26
N THR A 470 13.74 -18.29 -8.55
CA THR A 470 13.61 -19.70 -8.98
C THR A 470 14.92 -20.48 -8.84
N ARG A 471 16.08 -19.81 -8.85
CA ARG A 471 17.39 -20.47 -8.60
C ARG A 471 17.61 -20.84 -7.14
N THR A 472 17.03 -20.11 -6.19
CA THR A 472 17.15 -20.40 -4.75
C THR A 472 16.26 -21.55 -4.25
N LEU A 473 15.26 -21.98 -5.04
CA LEU A 473 14.45 -23.16 -4.72
C LEU A 473 15.01 -24.47 -5.32
N LYS A 474 15.77 -24.41 -6.42
CA LYS A 474 16.41 -25.61 -7.02
C LYS A 474 17.68 -26.08 -6.32
N SER A 475 18.28 -25.29 -5.42
CA SER A 475 19.53 -25.66 -4.74
C SER A 475 19.34 -26.35 -3.38
N LYS A 476 18.11 -26.72 -3.00
CA LYS A 476 17.83 -27.39 -1.71
C LYS A 476 17.40 -28.86 -1.81
N ASP A 477 17.30 -29.43 -3.02
CA ASP A 477 16.90 -30.83 -3.22
C ASP A 477 18.04 -31.79 -3.63
N TYR A 478 19.30 -31.37 -3.51
CA TYR A 478 20.44 -32.29 -3.61
C TYR A 478 21.53 -31.92 -2.60
N SER A 479 21.36 -32.36 -1.36
CA SER A 479 22.41 -32.85 -0.45
C SER A 479 21.77 -33.49 0.78
#